data_AF-A0A940FVR1-F1
#
_entry.id   AF-A0A940FVR1-F1
#
_cell.length_a   1.000
_cell.length_b   1.000
_cell.length_c   1.000
_cell.angle_alpha   90.00
_cell.angle_beta   90.00
_cell.angle_gamma   90.00
#
_symmetry.space_group_name_H-M   'P 1'
#
loop_
_entity.id
_entity.type
_entity.pdbx_description
1 polymer ?
#
loop_
_entity_poly.entity_id
_entity_poly.type
_entity_poly.pdbx_seq_one_letter_code
_entity_poly.pdbx_strand_id
1 'polypeptide(L)'
;MVRTISLEIIMGMYQSIGTASVKVVDRVMATLMAGLELEFGRGAGEALAHRFLEAEETDFLWDARIEERWLGFYESIEDDDLELDRIAICGRLDGRWFASVMLVNGDGMAHGTMGKRFCRTRKSAHEAMVDAH
;
A
#
# COMPACT_ATOMS: atom_id res chain seq x y z
N MET A 1 28.22 33.86 7.63
CA MET A 1 27.44 33.02 8.55
C MET A 1 26.45 32.25 7.69
N VAL A 2 26.85 31.06 7.23
CA VAL A 2 26.08 30.23 6.30
C VAL A 2 25.86 28.90 7.01
N ARG A 3 24.68 28.31 6.79
CA ARG A 3 24.24 26.94 7.18
C ARG A 3 23.28 26.87 8.35
N THR A 4 22.05 27.29 8.08
CA THR A 4 20.85 26.67 8.66
C THR A 4 19.73 26.62 7.62
N ILE A 5 20.08 26.28 6.36
CA ILE A 5 19.11 26.08 5.27
C ILE A 5 19.13 24.62 4.78
N SER A 6 20.14 23.83 5.18
CA SER A 6 20.31 22.44 4.70
C SER A 6 19.52 21.39 5.47
N LEU A 7 18.88 21.71 6.60
CA LEU A 7 18.07 20.74 7.36
C LEU A 7 16.58 20.80 7.02
N GLU A 8 16.07 21.91 6.48
CA GLU A 8 14.66 22.01 6.07
C GLU A 8 14.39 21.41 4.68
N ILE A 9 15.42 21.29 3.83
CA ILE A 9 15.28 20.76 2.46
C ILE A 9 15.15 19.23 2.44
N ILE A 10 15.57 18.53 3.50
CA ILE A 10 15.54 17.05 3.54
C ILE A 10 14.15 16.51 3.94
N MET A 11 13.31 17.32 4.62
CA MET A 11 12.03 16.86 5.17
C MET A 11 10.81 17.21 4.32
N GLY A 12 11.01 17.28 3.00
CA GLY A 12 9.96 17.57 2.01
C GLY A 12 10.04 16.70 0.76
N MET A 13 10.89 15.66 0.75
CA MET A 13 10.94 14.71 -0.36
C MET A 13 9.74 13.77 -0.29
N TYR A 14 8.58 14.27 -0.74
CA TYR A 14 7.54 13.48 -1.39
C TYR A 14 8.16 12.84 -2.65
N GLN A 15 9.01 11.83 -2.46
CA GLN A 15 9.48 11.01 -3.55
C GLN A 15 8.44 9.91 -3.73
N SER A 16 7.63 10.07 -4.77
CA SER A 16 6.78 9.01 -5.30
C SER A 16 7.68 7.87 -5.80
N ILE A 17 8.08 6.96 -4.90
CA ILE A 17 8.80 5.75 -5.28
C ILE A 17 7.73 4.79 -5.83
N GLY A 18 7.70 4.64 -7.16
CA GLY A 18 7.00 3.53 -7.82
C GLY A 18 5.48 3.63 -7.91
N THR A 19 4.95 4.61 -8.65
CA THR A 19 3.53 4.54 -9.07
C THR A 19 3.40 3.52 -10.21
N ALA A 20 2.99 2.28 -9.90
CA ALA A 20 2.23 1.52 -10.87
C ALA A 20 0.92 2.30 -11.10
N SER A 21 0.72 2.82 -12.32
CA SER A 21 -0.46 3.64 -12.63
C SER A 21 -1.73 2.88 -12.21
N VAL A 22 -2.62 3.52 -11.46
CA VAL A 22 -3.90 2.95 -10.95
C VAL A 22 -4.67 2.12 -11.99
N LYS A 23 -4.56 2.47 -13.27
CA LYS A 23 -5.17 1.73 -14.40
C LYS A 23 -4.55 0.35 -14.66
N VAL A 24 -3.28 0.17 -14.33
CA VAL A 24 -2.54 -1.09 -14.47
C VAL A 24 -3.07 -2.09 -13.45
N VAL A 25 -3.25 -1.67 -12.19
CA VAL A 25 -3.76 -2.53 -11.12
C VAL A 25 -5.19 -2.99 -11.39
N ASP A 26 -6.10 -2.07 -11.78
CA ASP A 26 -7.48 -2.43 -12.16
C ASP A 26 -7.52 -3.42 -13.34
N ARG A 27 -6.58 -3.27 -14.29
CA ARG A 27 -6.47 -4.15 -15.47
C ARG A 27 -5.91 -5.53 -15.12
N VAL A 28 -4.95 -5.62 -14.19
CA VAL A 28 -4.43 -6.89 -13.68
C VAL A 28 -5.56 -7.67 -13.01
N MET A 29 -6.40 -7.00 -12.20
CA MET A 29 -7.55 -7.64 -11.55
C MET A 29 -8.56 -8.20 -12.56
N ALA A 30 -8.93 -7.42 -13.57
CA ALA A 30 -9.81 -7.89 -14.64
C ALA A 30 -9.23 -9.08 -15.40
N THR A 31 -7.90 -9.10 -15.60
CA THR A 31 -7.20 -10.18 -16.33
C THR A 31 -7.11 -11.45 -15.49
N LEU A 32 -6.82 -11.32 -14.19
CA LEU A 32 -6.79 -12.44 -13.25
C LEU A 32 -8.17 -13.11 -13.15
N MET A 33 -9.24 -12.33 -12.96
CA MET A 33 -10.60 -12.87 -12.93
C MET A 33 -10.96 -13.61 -14.22
N ALA A 34 -10.63 -13.03 -15.38
CA ALA A 34 -10.90 -13.68 -16.67
C ALA A 34 -10.11 -14.99 -16.85
N GLY A 35 -8.85 -15.04 -16.40
CA GLY A 35 -8.04 -16.26 -16.41
C GLY A 35 -8.63 -17.35 -15.51
N LEU A 36 -9.04 -16.98 -14.29
CA LEU A 36 -9.64 -17.91 -13.34
C LEU A 36 -11.00 -18.45 -13.82
N GLU A 37 -11.83 -17.64 -14.48
CA GLU A 37 -13.07 -18.13 -15.08
C GLU A 37 -12.84 -19.07 -16.26
N LEU A 38 -11.74 -18.88 -17.00
CA LEU A 38 -11.34 -19.75 -18.10
C LEU A 38 -10.84 -21.12 -17.59
N GLU A 39 -10.09 -21.13 -16.49
CA GLU A 39 -9.51 -22.36 -15.93
C GLU A 39 -10.47 -23.14 -15.03
N PHE A 40 -11.32 -22.45 -14.26
CA PHE A 40 -12.16 -23.06 -13.21
C PHE A 40 -13.67 -22.93 -13.46
N GLY A 41 -14.06 -22.28 -14.56
CA GLY A 41 -15.46 -22.11 -14.97
C GLY A 41 -16.12 -20.82 -14.48
N ARG A 42 -17.25 -20.47 -15.11
CA ARG A 42 -18.02 -19.25 -14.82
C ARG A 42 -18.40 -19.16 -13.34
N GLY A 43 -18.12 -18.02 -12.71
CA GLY A 43 -18.42 -17.80 -11.29
C GLY A 43 -17.33 -18.26 -10.30
N ALA A 44 -16.26 -18.91 -10.78
CA ALA A 44 -15.09 -19.21 -9.96
C ALA A 44 -14.18 -17.98 -9.76
N GLY A 45 -14.22 -17.02 -10.69
CA GLY A 45 -13.29 -15.89 -10.76
C GLY A 45 -13.32 -14.99 -9.53
N GLU A 46 -14.49 -14.58 -9.06
CA GLU A 46 -14.61 -13.59 -7.97
C GLU A 46 -14.14 -14.16 -6.62
N ALA A 47 -14.59 -15.37 -6.26
CA ALA A 47 -14.24 -16.01 -4.99
C ALA A 47 -12.77 -16.46 -4.93
N LEU A 48 -12.20 -16.98 -6.05
CA LEU A 48 -10.78 -17.31 -6.09
C LEU A 48 -9.90 -16.06 -6.17
N ALA A 49 -10.27 -15.03 -6.94
CA ALA A 49 -9.51 -13.79 -6.98
C ALA A 49 -9.47 -13.10 -5.61
N HIS A 50 -10.55 -13.18 -4.82
CA HIS A 50 -10.55 -12.66 -3.46
C HIS A 50 -9.58 -13.42 -2.54
N ARG A 51 -9.49 -14.75 -2.67
CA ARG A 51 -8.53 -15.57 -1.90
C ARG A 51 -7.07 -15.28 -2.27
N PHE A 52 -6.79 -15.03 -3.54
CA PHE A 52 -5.47 -14.59 -3.99
C PHE A 52 -5.14 -13.19 -3.46
N LEU A 53 -6.11 -12.26 -3.52
CA LEU A 53 -5.96 -10.93 -2.95
C LEU A 53 -5.69 -10.96 -1.45
N GLU A 54 -6.36 -11.83 -0.69
CA GLU A 54 -6.11 -11.98 0.75
C GLU A 54 -4.68 -12.49 1.04
N ALA A 55 -4.15 -13.39 0.20
CA ALA A 55 -2.81 -13.93 0.35
C ALA A 55 -1.70 -12.94 -0.04
N GLU A 56 -1.95 -12.11 -1.06
CA GLU A 56 -1.00 -11.14 -1.63
C GLU A 56 -1.37 -9.69 -1.27
N GLU A 57 -2.21 -9.51 -0.24
CA GLU A 57 -2.84 -8.22 0.06
C GLU A 57 -1.81 -7.11 0.30
N THR A 58 -0.76 -7.46 1.04
CA THR A 58 0.35 -6.57 1.37
C THR A 58 0.97 -5.98 0.10
N ASP A 59 1.25 -6.82 -0.89
CA ASP A 59 1.89 -6.43 -2.14
C ASP A 59 0.93 -5.60 -3.00
N PHE A 60 -0.33 -6.01 -3.12
CA PHE A 60 -1.33 -5.25 -3.88
C PHE A 60 -1.60 -3.86 -3.29
N LEU A 61 -1.67 -3.73 -1.97
CA LEU A 61 -1.85 -2.43 -1.32
C LEU A 61 -0.61 -1.55 -1.50
N TRP A 62 0.58 -2.14 -1.36
CA TRP A 62 1.84 -1.45 -1.59
C TRP A 62 1.89 -0.90 -3.01
N ASP A 63 1.64 -1.71 -4.03
CA ASP A 63 1.69 -1.29 -5.43
C ASP A 63 0.57 -0.31 -5.84
N ALA A 64 -0.61 -0.42 -5.21
CA ALA A 64 -1.75 0.46 -5.48
C ALA A 64 -1.68 1.81 -4.76
N ARG A 65 -0.62 2.06 -3.96
CA ARG A 65 -0.45 3.32 -3.22
C ARG A 65 -0.30 4.51 -4.16
N ILE A 66 -0.87 5.63 -3.75
CA ILE A 66 -0.78 6.91 -4.47
C ILE A 66 -0.03 7.94 -3.62
N GLU A 67 -0.18 7.86 -2.31
CA GLU A 67 0.53 8.71 -1.35
C GLU A 67 1.02 7.85 -0.18
N GLU A 68 2.14 8.28 0.41
CA GLU A 68 2.79 7.62 1.53
C GLU A 68 3.31 8.65 2.56
N ARG A 69 3.39 8.24 3.83
CA ARG A 69 3.92 9.01 4.94
C ARG A 69 4.63 8.09 5.94
N TRP A 70 5.91 8.31 6.14
CA TRP A 70 6.69 7.57 7.14
C TRP A 70 6.26 7.92 8.56
N LEU A 71 6.08 6.90 9.41
CA LEU A 71 5.64 7.00 10.80
C LEU A 71 6.75 6.67 11.80
N GLY A 72 7.90 6.19 11.32
CA GLY A 72 9.01 5.71 12.14
C GLY A 72 9.16 4.20 12.10
N PHE A 73 10.13 3.69 12.85
CA PHE A 73 10.41 2.26 12.92
C PHE A 73 9.28 1.48 13.58
N TYR A 74 9.16 0.22 13.18
CA TYR A 74 8.36 -0.79 13.83
C TYR A 74 9.23 -1.44 14.91
N GLU A 75 8.92 -1.17 16.16
CA GLU A 75 9.55 -1.87 17.29
C GLU A 75 8.85 -3.21 17.47
N SER A 76 9.45 -4.30 16.97
CA SER A 76 8.96 -5.65 17.27
C SER A 76 9.28 -5.99 18.72
N ILE A 77 8.33 -6.67 19.38
CA ILE A 77 8.54 -7.21 20.73
C ILE A 77 9.37 -8.50 20.68
N GLU A 78 9.37 -9.15 19.52
CA GLU A 78 10.18 -10.34 19.22
C GLU A 78 11.47 -9.89 18.55
N ASP A 79 12.59 -10.51 18.92
CA ASP A 79 13.95 -10.28 18.41
C ASP A 79 14.09 -10.83 16.97
N ASP A 80 13.12 -10.51 16.12
CA ASP A 80 13.24 -10.68 14.68
C ASP A 80 14.21 -9.60 14.21
N ASP A 81 15.35 -10.02 13.66
CA ASP A 81 16.40 -9.17 13.06
C ASP A 81 15.89 -8.30 11.87
N LEU A 82 14.57 -8.30 11.59
CA LEU A 82 13.98 -7.52 10.52
C LEU A 82 13.64 -6.10 11.00
N GLU A 83 14.53 -5.18 10.65
CA GLU A 83 14.27 -3.74 10.77
C GLU A 83 13.19 -3.33 9.74
N LEU A 84 12.02 -2.94 10.26
CA LEU A 84 10.87 -2.53 9.46
C LEU A 84 10.51 -1.08 9.76
N ASP A 85 10.19 -0.34 8.71
CA ASP A 85 9.56 0.98 8.75
C ASP A 85 8.03 0.86 8.74
N ARG A 86 7.36 1.70 9.52
CA ARG A 86 5.92 1.92 9.43
C ARG A 86 5.64 3.05 8.45
N ILE A 87 4.88 2.76 7.40
CA ILE A 87 4.53 3.73 6.37
C ILE A 87 3.01 3.77 6.21
N ALA A 88 2.38 4.90 6.57
CA ALA A 88 0.98 5.13 6.24
C ALA A 88 0.84 5.38 4.75
N ILE A 89 -0.09 4.70 4.09
CA ILE A 89 -0.38 4.87 2.68
C ILE A 89 -1.87 5.15 2.45
N CYS A 90 -2.19 5.82 1.36
CA CYS A 90 -3.52 5.78 0.76
C CYS A 90 -3.43 5.55 -0.75
N GLY A 91 -4.46 4.89 -1.28
CA GLY A 91 -4.47 4.47 -2.68
C GLY A 91 -5.86 4.13 -3.17
N ARG A 92 -5.91 3.53 -4.36
CA ARG A 92 -7.16 3.04 -4.96
C ARG A 92 -6.93 1.65 -5.52
N LEU A 93 -7.75 0.69 -5.06
CA LEU A 93 -7.69 -0.72 -5.47
C LEU A 93 -9.12 -1.17 -5.79
N ASP A 94 -9.30 -1.82 -6.95
CA ASP A 94 -10.60 -2.31 -7.43
C ASP A 94 -11.69 -1.22 -7.37
N GLY A 95 -11.34 -0.03 -7.87
CA GLY A 95 -12.22 1.13 -7.86
C GLY A 95 -12.53 1.75 -6.49
N ARG A 96 -12.08 1.17 -5.37
CA ARG A 96 -12.31 1.65 -3.99
C ARG A 96 -11.10 2.39 -3.44
N TRP A 97 -11.33 3.48 -2.71
CA TRP A 97 -10.26 4.18 -2.00
C TRP A 97 -9.90 3.42 -0.73
N PHE A 98 -8.63 3.43 -0.33
CA PHE A 98 -8.18 2.80 0.91
C PHE A 98 -7.12 3.63 1.62
N ALA A 99 -6.97 3.39 2.92
CA ALA A 99 -5.81 3.81 3.71
C ALA A 99 -5.35 2.62 4.56
N SER A 100 -4.04 2.49 4.78
CA SER A 100 -3.43 1.44 5.59
C SER A 100 -2.07 1.89 6.14
N VAL A 101 -1.54 1.19 7.13
CA VAL A 101 -0.13 1.27 7.54
C VAL A 101 0.58 0.01 7.06
N MET A 102 1.69 0.18 6.36
CA MET A 102 2.52 -0.90 5.83
C MET A 102 3.78 -1.04 6.68
N LEU A 103 4.21 -2.28 6.89
CA LEU A 103 5.54 -2.58 7.42
C LEU A 103 6.46 -2.87 6.24
N VAL A 104 7.56 -2.13 6.11
CA VAL A 104 8.41 -2.15 4.92
C VAL A 104 9.87 -2.26 5.35
N ASN A 105 10.65 -3.15 4.75
CA ASN A 105 12.07 -3.28 5.09
C ASN A 105 12.94 -2.23 4.36
N GLY A 106 14.23 -2.20 4.67
CA GLY A 106 15.19 -1.29 4.04
C GLY A 106 15.34 -1.43 2.51
N ASP A 107 14.88 -2.54 1.93
CA ASP A 107 14.87 -2.77 0.47
C ASP A 107 13.58 -2.25 -0.19
N GLY A 108 12.63 -1.70 0.57
CA GLY A 108 11.35 -1.22 0.05
C GLY A 108 10.32 -2.32 -0.22
N MET A 109 10.53 -3.52 0.33
CA MET A 109 9.57 -4.62 0.26
C MET A 109 8.60 -4.54 1.44
N ALA A 110 7.30 -4.66 1.15
CA ALA A 110 6.27 -4.68 2.18
C ALA A 110 6.16 -6.10 2.77
N HIS A 111 6.16 -6.19 4.10
CA HIS A 111 6.07 -7.46 4.86
C HIS A 111 4.75 -7.62 5.59
N GLY A 112 4.02 -6.53 5.80
CA GLY A 112 2.74 -6.59 6.49
C GLY A 112 1.90 -5.34 6.32
N THR A 113 0.63 -5.48 6.70
CA THR A 113 -0.37 -4.40 6.66
C THR A 113 -1.16 -4.33 7.96
N MET A 114 -1.48 -3.12 8.40
CA MET A 114 -2.19 -2.83 9.63
C MET A 114 -3.20 -1.70 9.43
N GLY A 115 -4.32 -1.75 10.17
CA GLY A 115 -5.27 -0.64 10.19
C GLY A 115 -5.95 -0.34 8.84
N LYS A 116 -5.94 -1.31 7.91
CA LYS A 116 -6.54 -1.18 6.58
C LYS A 116 -8.02 -0.81 6.68
N ARG A 117 -8.44 0.21 5.94
CA ARG A 117 -9.84 0.59 5.79
C ARG A 117 -10.16 1.09 4.39
N PHE A 118 -11.30 0.65 3.86
CA PHE A 118 -11.86 1.21 2.63
C PHE A 118 -12.62 2.50 2.92
N CYS A 119 -12.48 3.45 2.00
CA CYS A 119 -13.00 4.80 2.07
C CYS A 119 -13.86 5.08 0.84
N ARG A 120 -14.86 5.94 1.00
CA ARG A 120 -15.77 6.30 -0.11
C ARG A 120 -15.14 7.28 -1.09
N THR A 121 -14.18 8.09 -0.64
CA THR A 121 -13.57 9.16 -1.44
C THR A 121 -12.07 9.23 -1.23
N ARG A 122 -11.37 9.84 -2.21
CA ARG A 122 -9.94 10.17 -2.07
C ARG A 122 -9.67 10.98 -0.81
N LYS A 123 -10.46 12.03 -0.58
CA LYS A 123 -10.30 12.93 0.58
C LYS A 123 -10.34 12.15 1.89
N SER A 124 -11.37 11.31 2.08
CA SER A 124 -11.48 10.49 3.29
C SER A 124 -10.33 9.50 3.47
N ALA A 125 -9.78 8.96 2.36
CA ALA A 125 -8.62 8.06 2.44
C ALA A 125 -7.33 8.82 2.81
N HIS A 126 -7.16 10.03 2.27
CA HIS A 126 -6.04 10.89 2.63
C HIS A 126 -6.10 11.33 4.10
N GLU A 127 -7.25 11.84 4.58
CA GLU A 127 -7.45 12.17 6.00
C GLU A 127 -7.16 10.95 6.88
N ALA A 128 -7.65 9.79 6.46
CA ALA A 128 -7.40 8.55 7.15
C ALA A 128 -5.91 8.15 7.25
N MET A 129 -5.11 8.45 6.23
CA MET A 129 -3.66 8.20 6.22
C MET A 129 -2.92 9.20 7.12
N VAL A 130 -3.37 10.45 7.15
CA VAL A 130 -2.78 11.51 7.99
C VAL A 130 -3.02 11.24 9.48
N ASP A 131 -4.16 10.66 9.85
CA ASP A 131 -4.49 10.35 11.25
C ASP A 131 -3.78 9.08 11.80
N ALA A 132 -3.14 8.28 10.95
CA ALA A 132 -2.44 7.05 11.35
C ALA A 132 -1.19 7.35 12.22
N HIS A 133 -0.83 6.44 13.12
CA HIS A 133 0.33 6.57 14.03
C HIS A 133 0.96 5.22 14.34
#